data_AF-A0A520H8Z2-F1
#
_entry.id   AF-A0A520H8Z2-F1
#
_cell.length_a   1.000
_cell.length_b   1.000
_cell.length_c   1.000
_cell.angle_alpha   90.00
_cell.angle_beta   90.00
_cell.angle_gamma   90.00
#
_symmetry.space_group_name_H-M   'P 1'
#
loop_
_entity.id
_entity.type
_entity.pdbx_description
1 polymer ?
#
loop_
_entity_poly.entity_id
_entity_poly.type
_entity_poly.pdbx_seq_one_letter_code
_entity_poly.pdbx_strand_id
1 'polypeptide(L)'
;SLDPKIASTLEPRAPTPERRLTAVRRLADAGIPVNVSIAPVIPAITDHEIERLVARAAEAGAQRVFFLPVRLPWEVAPLFRAWLDAHFPDRAGKVMATIQSLRGGRDNDAGFFTRMQGQGPWADLIRTRIAIACRKHDINRERVPLRRDLFRPPRGPQGELF
;
A
#
# COMPACT_ATOMS: atom_id res chain seq x y z
N SER A 1 4.17 -0.39 -8.28
CA SER A 1 4.97 0.48 -9.16
C SER A 1 4.20 0.69 -10.45
N LEU A 2 4.29 1.88 -11.05
CA LEU A 2 3.82 2.14 -12.42
C LEU A 2 4.87 1.73 -13.46
N ASP A 3 6.13 1.55 -13.05
CA ASP A 3 7.17 0.95 -13.89
C ASP A 3 6.87 -0.55 -14.11
N PRO A 4 6.59 -0.99 -15.35
CA PRO A 4 6.33 -2.39 -15.66
C PRO A 4 7.48 -3.32 -15.28
N LYS A 5 8.73 -2.85 -15.35
CA LYS A 5 9.91 -3.67 -14.99
C LYS A 5 9.90 -3.96 -13.50
N ILE A 6 9.79 -2.93 -12.65
CA ILE A 6 9.71 -3.10 -11.19
C ILE A 6 8.46 -3.91 -10.81
N ALA A 7 7.32 -3.63 -11.43
CA ALA A 7 6.08 -4.37 -11.16
C ALA A 7 6.23 -5.87 -11.49
N SER A 8 6.90 -6.21 -12.59
CA SER A 8 7.11 -7.61 -13.00
C SER A 8 8.07 -8.37 -12.10
N THR A 9 9.04 -7.71 -11.46
CA THR A 9 9.95 -8.39 -10.52
C THR A 9 9.29 -8.66 -9.17
N LEU A 10 8.35 -7.83 -8.73
CA LEU A 10 7.62 -8.02 -7.47
C LEU A 10 6.41 -8.95 -7.62
N GLU A 11 5.64 -8.80 -8.68
CA GLU A 11 4.37 -9.49 -8.88
C GLU A 11 4.25 -10.01 -10.33
N PRO A 12 5.10 -10.95 -10.78
CA PRO A 12 5.20 -11.35 -12.19
C PRO A 12 3.90 -11.91 -12.79
N ARG A 13 3.01 -12.42 -11.94
CA ARG A 13 1.72 -13.00 -12.34
C ARG A 13 0.55 -12.02 -12.24
N ALA A 14 0.78 -10.82 -11.69
CA ALA A 14 -0.26 -9.80 -11.56
C ALA A 14 -0.50 -9.07 -12.89
N PRO A 15 -1.70 -8.52 -13.11
CA PRO A 15 -1.95 -7.63 -14.24
C PRO A 15 -1.00 -6.43 -14.23
N THR A 16 -0.65 -5.96 -15.44
CA THR A 16 0.20 -4.78 -15.59
C THR A 16 -0.39 -3.56 -14.88
N PRO A 17 0.43 -2.58 -14.44
CA PRO A 17 -0.06 -1.40 -13.74
C PRO A 17 -1.17 -0.66 -14.50
N GLU A 18 -1.04 -0.51 -15.82
CA GLU A 18 -2.05 0.15 -16.66
C GLU A 18 -3.37 -0.64 -16.75
N ARG A 19 -3.33 -1.98 -16.76
CA ARG A 19 -4.55 -2.80 -16.71
C ARG A 19 -5.26 -2.66 -15.36
N ARG A 20 -4.52 -2.53 -14.26
CA ARG A 20 -5.09 -2.25 -12.93
C ARG A 20 -5.78 -0.88 -12.89
N LEU A 21 -5.15 0.17 -13.43
CA LEU A 21 -5.77 1.50 -13.53
C LEU A 21 -6.99 1.51 -14.46
N THR A 22 -6.96 0.76 -15.55
CA THR A 22 -8.13 0.58 -16.43
C THR A 22 -9.30 -0.05 -15.68
N ALA A 23 -9.04 -1.03 -14.81
CA ALA A 23 -10.07 -1.64 -13.97
C ALA A 23 -10.65 -0.63 -12.97
N VAL A 24 -9.80 0.18 -12.33
CA VAL A 24 -10.25 1.28 -11.45
C VAL A 24 -11.21 2.20 -12.20
N ARG A 25 -10.83 2.64 -13.41
CA ARG A 25 -11.65 3.51 -14.24
C ARG A 25 -13.00 2.90 -14.60
N ARG A 26 -13.01 1.67 -15.08
CA ARG A 26 -14.27 0.99 -15.45
C ARG A 26 -15.23 0.85 -14.27
N LEU A 27 -14.71 0.55 -13.08
CA LEU A 27 -15.52 0.45 -11.87
C LEU A 27 -16.05 1.83 -11.44
N ALA A 28 -15.20 2.86 -11.48
CA ALA A 28 -15.58 4.23 -11.16
C ALA A 28 -16.65 4.78 -12.14
N ASP A 29 -16.46 4.57 -13.44
CA ASP A 29 -17.41 4.96 -14.49
C ASP A 29 -18.77 4.25 -14.32
N ALA A 30 -18.78 3.05 -13.74
CA ALA A 30 -19.99 2.30 -13.37
C ALA A 30 -20.62 2.75 -12.04
N GLY A 31 -20.10 3.79 -11.39
CA GLY A 31 -20.59 4.31 -10.11
C GLY A 31 -20.19 3.46 -8.88
N ILE A 32 -19.27 2.51 -9.03
CA ILE A 32 -18.80 1.66 -7.92
C ILE A 32 -17.71 2.43 -7.15
N PRO A 33 -17.81 2.58 -5.81
CA PRO A 33 -16.75 3.20 -5.03
C PRO A 33 -15.44 2.39 -5.08
N VAL A 34 -14.37 3.00 -5.61
CA VAL A 34 -13.06 2.35 -5.74
C VAL A 34 -12.03 3.02 -4.85
N ASN A 35 -11.24 2.18 -4.16
CA ASN A 35 -10.07 2.60 -3.38
C ASN A 35 -8.82 1.94 -3.95
N VAL A 36 -7.71 2.68 -4.02
CA VAL A 36 -6.41 2.18 -4.48
C VAL A 36 -5.46 1.98 -3.30
N SER A 37 -4.79 0.83 -3.28
CA SER A 37 -3.74 0.53 -2.30
C SER A 37 -2.36 0.79 -2.92
N ILE A 38 -1.61 1.74 -2.36
CA ILE A 38 -0.19 1.91 -2.65
C ILE A 38 0.58 1.04 -1.65
N ALA A 39 0.66 -0.26 -1.95
CA ALA A 39 1.31 -1.24 -1.12
C ALA A 39 2.01 -2.33 -1.97
N PRO A 40 3.27 -2.69 -1.68
CA PRO A 40 4.13 -2.07 -0.69
C PRO A 40 4.77 -0.75 -1.18
N VAL A 41 4.92 0.23 -0.29
CA VAL A 41 5.90 1.31 -0.44
C VAL A 41 7.26 0.79 0.03
N ILE A 42 8.21 0.69 -0.90
CA ILE A 42 9.57 0.22 -0.66
C ILE A 42 10.50 1.45 -0.73
N PRO A 43 11.14 1.85 0.39
CA PRO A 43 12.04 3.00 0.41
C PRO A 43 13.14 2.87 -0.64
N ALA A 44 13.49 3.99 -1.30
CA ALA A 44 14.49 4.07 -2.37
C ALA A 44 14.24 3.19 -3.61
N ILE A 45 13.10 2.47 -3.69
CA ILE A 45 12.72 1.66 -4.86
C ILE A 45 11.41 2.15 -5.47
N THR A 46 10.32 2.24 -4.70
CA THR A 46 8.99 2.64 -5.20
C THR A 46 8.44 3.92 -4.55
N ASP A 47 9.06 4.40 -3.48
CA ASP A 47 8.66 5.61 -2.75
C ASP A 47 8.74 6.91 -3.58
N HIS A 48 9.59 6.97 -4.59
CA HIS A 48 9.63 8.09 -5.53
C HIS A 48 8.37 8.19 -6.42
N GLU A 49 7.57 7.13 -6.53
CA GLU A 49 6.37 7.10 -7.37
C GLU A 49 5.09 7.56 -6.65
N ILE A 50 5.16 7.85 -5.34
CA ILE A 50 3.99 8.12 -4.48
C ILE A 50 3.05 9.15 -5.10
N GLU A 51 3.54 10.34 -5.44
CA GLU A 51 2.71 11.43 -5.96
C GLU A 51 2.11 11.06 -7.31
N ARG A 52 2.88 10.40 -8.18
CA ARG A 52 2.42 9.95 -9.49
C ARG A 52 1.35 8.87 -9.37
N LEU A 53 1.49 7.93 -8.44
CA LEU A 53 0.49 6.90 -8.17
C LEU A 53 -0.82 7.50 -7.67
N VAL A 54 -0.76 8.49 -6.76
CA VAL A 54 -1.95 9.20 -6.28
C VAL A 54 -2.63 9.96 -7.42
N ALA A 55 -1.87 10.68 -8.24
CA ALA A 55 -2.39 11.39 -9.41
C ALA A 55 -3.11 10.44 -10.37
N ARG A 56 -2.45 9.34 -10.78
CA ARG A 56 -3.01 8.34 -11.70
C ARG A 56 -4.23 7.63 -11.11
N ALA A 57 -4.25 7.38 -9.81
CA ALA A 57 -5.41 6.80 -9.14
C ALA A 57 -6.61 7.76 -9.17
N ALA A 58 -6.40 9.04 -8.88
CA ALA A 58 -7.44 10.07 -8.94
C ALA A 58 -7.95 10.28 -10.38
N GLU A 59 -7.06 10.34 -11.38
CA GLU A 59 -7.42 10.41 -12.81
C GLU A 59 -8.24 9.20 -13.27
N ALA A 60 -8.01 8.03 -12.67
CA ALA A 60 -8.79 6.82 -12.92
C ALA A 60 -10.12 6.79 -12.14
N GLY A 61 -10.46 7.82 -11.36
CA GLY A 61 -11.73 7.90 -10.63
C GLY A 61 -11.72 7.19 -9.27
N ALA A 62 -10.55 6.86 -8.71
CA ALA A 62 -10.49 6.37 -7.33
C ALA A 62 -10.97 7.46 -6.35
N GLN A 63 -11.78 7.06 -5.37
CA GLN A 63 -12.28 7.96 -4.33
C GLN A 63 -11.32 8.05 -3.14
N ARG A 64 -10.55 6.97 -2.92
CA ARG A 64 -9.56 6.92 -1.85
C ARG A 64 -8.27 6.22 -2.25
N VAL A 65 -7.20 6.63 -1.60
CA VAL A 65 -5.91 5.97 -1.59
C VAL A 65 -5.48 5.73 -0.14
N PHE A 66 -4.95 4.54 0.12
CA PHE A 66 -4.20 4.25 1.33
C PHE A 66 -2.86 3.62 0.95
N PHE A 67 -1.93 3.56 1.89
CA PHE A 67 -0.61 3.00 1.65
C PHE A 67 -0.18 2.11 2.80
N LEU A 68 0.78 1.24 2.51
CA LEU A 68 1.47 0.44 3.50
C LEU A 68 2.96 0.40 3.15
N PRO A 69 3.87 0.80 4.06
CA PRO A 69 5.27 0.49 3.91
C PRO A 69 5.47 -1.02 3.86
N VAL A 70 6.47 -1.48 3.11
CA VAL A 70 6.80 -2.91 3.01
C VAL A 70 6.89 -3.56 4.41
N ARG A 71 6.42 -4.79 4.48
CA ARG A 71 6.43 -5.61 5.70
C ARG A 71 7.14 -6.92 5.41
N LEU A 72 8.01 -7.31 6.32
CA LEU A 72 8.88 -8.48 6.17
C LEU A 72 8.64 -9.51 7.29
N PRO A 73 7.42 -10.04 7.45
CA PRO A 73 7.18 -11.07 8.46
C PRO A 73 7.86 -12.39 8.09
N TRP A 74 8.60 -12.98 9.02
CA TRP A 74 9.13 -14.35 8.91
C TRP A 74 9.80 -14.63 7.56
N GLU A 75 9.28 -15.59 6.80
CA GLU A 75 9.78 -16.05 5.49
C GLU A 75 9.83 -14.96 4.41
N VAL A 76 9.09 -13.86 4.58
CA VAL A 76 9.11 -12.75 3.62
C VAL A 76 10.44 -11.99 3.67
N ALA A 77 11.07 -11.89 4.84
CA ALA A 77 12.34 -11.16 5.00
C ALA A 77 13.48 -11.75 4.15
N PRO A 78 13.81 -13.05 4.22
CA PRO A 78 14.88 -13.62 3.39
C PRO A 78 14.56 -13.54 1.89
N LEU A 79 13.30 -13.76 1.49
CA LEU A 79 12.88 -13.62 0.08
C LEU A 79 13.06 -12.19 -0.44
N PHE A 80 12.70 -11.19 0.37
CA PHE A 80 12.86 -9.79 0.01
C PHE A 80 14.33 -9.37 -0.09
N ARG A 81 15.19 -9.88 0.80
CA ARG A 81 16.65 -9.66 0.73
C ARG A 81 17.23 -10.26 -0.54
N ALA A 82 16.90 -11.51 -0.85
CA ALA A 82 17.32 -12.16 -2.10
C ALA A 82 16.83 -11.39 -3.35
N TRP A 83 15.61 -10.86 -3.30
CA TRP A 83 15.07 -10.00 -4.37
C TRP A 83 15.86 -8.68 -4.50
N LEU A 84 16.22 -8.03 -3.39
CA LEU A 84 17.09 -6.85 -3.42
C LEU A 84 18.47 -7.16 -3.99
N ASP A 85 19.09 -8.28 -3.59
CA ASP A 85 20.40 -8.67 -4.09
C ASP A 85 20.37 -8.96 -5.60
N ALA A 86 19.28 -9.56 -6.10
CA ALA A 86 19.12 -9.89 -7.51
C ALA A 86 18.83 -8.66 -8.40
N HIS A 87 18.09 -7.66 -7.89
CA HIS A 87 17.57 -6.56 -8.73
C HIS A 87 18.12 -5.17 -8.38
N PHE A 88 18.58 -4.97 -7.14
CA PHE A 88 19.01 -3.69 -6.59
C PHE A 88 20.19 -3.82 -5.60
N PRO A 89 21.28 -4.55 -5.95
CA PRO A 89 22.35 -4.87 -5.00
C PRO A 89 23.06 -3.62 -4.45
N ASP A 90 23.15 -2.56 -5.27
CA ASP A 90 23.72 -1.25 -4.93
C ASP A 90 22.90 -0.51 -3.86
N ARG A 91 21.60 -0.79 -3.75
CA ARG A 91 20.68 -0.16 -2.80
C ARG A 91 20.28 -1.05 -1.63
N ALA A 92 20.52 -2.36 -1.70
CA ALA A 92 20.01 -3.36 -0.77
C ALA A 92 20.24 -2.98 0.71
N GLY A 93 21.48 -2.62 1.07
CA GLY A 93 21.83 -2.21 2.44
C GLY A 93 21.05 -0.98 2.92
N LYS A 94 20.93 0.06 2.08
CA LYS A 94 20.20 1.29 2.42
C LYS A 94 18.70 1.04 2.55
N VAL A 95 18.12 0.21 1.67
CA VAL A 95 16.70 -0.16 1.71
C VAL A 95 16.41 -0.88 3.04
N MET A 96 17.21 -1.89 3.38
CA MET A 96 17.03 -2.65 4.62
C MET A 96 17.22 -1.79 5.88
N ALA A 97 18.24 -0.93 5.92
CA ALA A 97 18.44 0.00 7.03
C ALA A 97 17.24 0.95 7.21
N THR A 98 16.65 1.42 6.11
CA THR A 98 15.46 2.29 6.15
C THR A 98 14.22 1.53 6.64
N ILE A 99 14.03 0.29 6.19
CA ILE A 99 12.96 -0.58 6.69
C ILE A 99 13.12 -0.82 8.20
N GLN A 100 14.34 -1.09 8.67
CA GLN A 100 14.60 -1.29 10.09
C GLN A 100 14.33 -0.02 10.90
N SER A 101 14.71 1.15 10.39
CA SER A 101 14.36 2.44 11.00
C SER A 101 12.84 2.60 11.17
N LEU A 102 12.06 2.26 10.13
CA LEU A 102 10.59 2.26 10.17
C LEU A 102 9.98 1.28 11.18
N ARG A 103 10.75 0.31 11.69
CA ARG A 103 10.29 -0.82 12.52
C ARG A 103 11.02 -0.93 13.86
N GLY A 104 11.74 0.12 14.26
CA GLY A 104 12.45 0.16 15.53
C GLY A 104 13.65 -0.79 15.59
N GLY A 105 14.44 -0.85 14.52
CA GLY A 105 15.66 -1.65 14.43
C GLY A 105 15.46 -3.11 13.99
N ARG A 106 14.23 -3.51 13.66
CA ARG A 106 13.87 -4.89 13.26
C ARG A 106 13.41 -4.94 11.81
N ASP A 107 13.43 -6.10 11.18
CA ASP A 107 12.93 -6.22 9.79
C ASP A 107 11.40 -6.05 9.70
N ASN A 108 10.66 -6.34 10.79
CA ASN A 108 9.21 -6.22 10.82
C ASN A 108 8.68 -5.87 12.23
N ASP A 109 7.47 -5.33 12.25
CA ASP A 109 6.68 -5.12 13.46
C ASP A 109 5.40 -5.98 13.43
N ALA A 110 5.15 -6.70 14.52
CA ALA A 110 3.97 -7.55 14.70
C ALA A 110 2.85 -6.85 15.48
N GLY A 111 3.14 -5.71 16.12
CA GLY A 111 2.20 -4.99 16.98
C GLY A 111 0.90 -4.63 16.27
N PHE A 112 -0.22 -4.87 16.94
CA PHE A 112 -1.51 -4.34 16.47
C PHE A 112 -1.45 -2.81 16.45
N PHE A 113 -2.19 -2.17 15.53
CA PHE A 113 -2.12 -0.75 15.19
C PHE A 113 -0.82 -0.24 14.55
N THR A 114 0.35 -0.68 14.99
CA THR A 114 1.67 -0.14 14.57
C THR A 114 2.22 -0.83 13.33
N ARG A 115 1.93 -2.12 13.14
CA ARG A 115 2.44 -2.95 12.02
C ARG A 115 2.20 -2.39 10.62
N MET A 116 1.15 -1.59 10.44
CA MET A 116 0.78 -1.00 9.14
C MET A 116 1.34 0.41 8.92
N GLN A 117 1.80 1.09 9.96
CA GLN A 117 2.11 2.53 9.89
C GLN A 117 3.60 2.79 9.72
N GLY A 118 4.43 2.05 10.44
CA GLY A 118 5.84 2.40 10.61
C GLY A 118 6.01 3.66 11.47
N GLN A 119 7.23 3.86 11.98
CA GLN A 119 7.56 4.93 12.91
C GLN A 119 8.74 5.79 12.43
N GLY A 120 8.89 6.95 13.07
CA GLY A 120 10.00 7.87 12.85
C GLY A 120 9.89 8.71 11.57
N PRO A 121 10.95 9.50 11.27
CA PRO A 121 10.90 10.55 10.24
C PRO A 121 10.56 10.03 8.83
N TRP A 122 11.00 8.83 8.48
CA TRP A 122 10.67 8.21 7.19
C TRP A 122 9.17 7.91 7.06
N ALA A 123 8.54 7.43 8.13
CA ALA A 123 7.11 7.15 8.14
C ALA A 123 6.31 8.46 8.04
N ASP A 124 6.75 9.50 8.76
CA ASP A 124 6.15 10.84 8.71
C ASP A 124 6.30 11.49 7.34
N LEU A 125 7.45 11.32 6.69
CA LEU A 125 7.69 11.80 5.34
C LEU A 125 6.74 11.14 4.33
N ILE A 126 6.62 9.80 4.36
CA ILE A 126 5.71 9.07 3.47
C ILE A 126 4.26 9.50 3.72
N ARG A 127 3.82 9.59 4.99
CA ARG A 127 2.48 10.08 5.36
C ARG A 127 2.22 11.48 4.82
N THR A 128 3.16 12.39 5.02
CA THR A 128 3.05 13.79 4.60
C THR A 128 2.94 13.89 3.08
N ARG A 129 3.80 13.18 2.35
CA ARG A 129 3.78 13.15 0.88
C ARG A 129 2.45 12.67 0.33
N ILE A 130 1.90 11.59 0.90
CA ILE A 130 0.59 11.06 0.51
C ILE A 130 -0.53 12.04 0.85
N ALA A 131 -0.53 12.63 2.05
CA ALA A 131 -1.55 13.59 2.44
C ALA A 131 -1.58 14.83 1.52
N ILE A 132 -0.40 15.35 1.16
CA ILE A 132 -0.25 16.47 0.22
C ILE A 132 -0.75 16.08 -1.16
N ALA A 133 -0.31 14.92 -1.68
CA ALA A 133 -0.74 14.44 -2.99
C ALA A 133 -2.27 14.22 -3.03
N CYS A 134 -2.85 13.62 -2.00
CA CYS A 134 -4.29 13.40 -1.93
C CYS A 134 -5.05 14.74 -1.91
N ARG A 135 -4.58 15.72 -1.13
CA ARG A 135 -5.17 17.06 -1.12
C ARG A 135 -5.10 17.74 -2.48
N LYS A 136 -3.96 17.62 -3.18
CA LYS A 136 -3.73 18.20 -4.50
C LYS A 136 -4.67 17.64 -5.57
N HIS A 137 -4.99 16.34 -5.48
CA HIS A 137 -5.83 15.63 -6.45
C HIS A 137 -7.27 15.38 -5.96
N ASP A 138 -7.69 16.09 -4.90
CA ASP A 138 -9.04 16.05 -4.34
C ASP A 138 -9.58 14.66 -3.96
N ILE A 139 -8.69 13.73 -3.61
CA ILE A 139 -9.02 12.36 -3.21
C ILE A 139 -8.94 12.21 -1.68
N ASN A 140 -9.57 11.19 -1.10
CA ASN A 140 -9.70 10.97 0.35
C ASN A 140 -10.61 11.95 1.12
N ARG A 141 -11.45 12.75 0.42
CA ARG A 141 -12.33 13.75 1.05
C ARG A 141 -13.42 13.13 1.94
N GLU A 142 -14.18 12.18 1.40
CA GLU A 142 -15.40 11.69 2.05
C GLU A 142 -15.33 10.19 2.32
N ARG A 143 -15.81 9.76 3.48
CA ARG A 143 -15.92 8.33 3.83
C ARG A 143 -17.24 7.84 3.26
N VAL A 144 -17.18 6.77 2.46
CA VAL A 144 -18.39 6.04 2.09
C VAL A 144 -19.03 5.50 3.38
N PRO A 145 -20.24 5.94 3.76
CA PRO A 145 -20.91 5.43 4.94
C PRO A 145 -21.30 3.98 4.69
N LEU A 146 -20.98 3.10 5.63
CA LEU A 146 -21.41 1.71 5.56
C LEU A 146 -22.84 1.59 6.09
N ARG A 147 -23.68 0.79 5.42
CA ARG A 147 -24.99 0.39 5.96
C ARG A 147 -24.79 -0.53 7.16
N ARG A 148 -24.79 0.07 8.35
CA ARG A 148 -24.59 -0.61 9.64
C ARG A 148 -25.89 -1.11 10.25
N ASP A 149 -27.02 -0.64 9.77
CA ASP A 149 -28.38 -1.00 10.19
C ASP A 149 -28.71 -2.47 9.90
N LEU A 150 -28.09 -3.07 8.89
CA LEU A 150 -28.25 -4.48 8.55
C LEU A 150 -27.31 -5.42 9.33
N PHE A 151 -26.38 -4.87 10.11
CA PHE A 151 -25.46 -5.69 10.89
C PHE A 151 -26.20 -6.38 12.04
N ARG A 152 -26.13 -7.72 12.07
CA ARG A 152 -26.64 -8.54 13.17
C ARG A 152 -25.45 -9.15 13.91
N PRO A 153 -25.19 -8.76 15.17
CA PRO A 153 -24.12 -9.40 15.93
C PRO A 153 -24.45 -10.90 16.11
N PRO A 154 -23.47 -11.79 16.02
CA PRO A 154 -23.69 -13.21 16.31
C PRO A 154 -24.22 -13.39 17.75
N ARG A 155 -25.18 -14.30 17.93
CA ARG A 155 -25.69 -14.67 19.27
C ARG A 155 -24.78 -15.72 19.90
N GLY A 156 -24.46 -15.54 21.18
CA GLY A 156 -23.65 -16.48 21.97
C GLY A 156 -22.14 -16.40 21.74
N PRO A 157 -21.34 -17.13 22.54
CA PRO A 157 -19.87 -17.18 22.42
C PRO A 157 -19.38 -17.89 21.16
N GLN A 158 -20.22 -18.71 20.53
CA GLN A 158 -19.97 -19.35 19.26
C GLN A 158 -21.02 -18.82 18.28
N GLY A 159 -20.61 -18.04 17.29
CA GLY A 159 -21.55 -17.48 16.32
C GLY A 159 -22.36 -18.59 15.68
N GLU A 160 -23.66 -18.35 15.48
CA GLU A 160 -24.59 -19.28 14.82
C GLU A 160 -23.96 -19.68 13.47
N LEU A 161 -23.35 -20.86 13.44
CA LEU A 161 -23.13 -21.60 12.21
C LEU A 161 -24.52 -22.12 11.85
N PHE A 162 -24.96 -21.79 10.64
CA PHE A 162 -26.26 -22.10 10.02
C PHE A 162 -27.38 -21.09 10.32
#